data_AF-A0A2U3LM41-F1
#
_entry.id   AF-A0A2U3LM41-F1
#
_cell.length_a   1.000
_cell.length_b   1.000
_cell.length_c   1.000
_cell.angle_alpha   90.00
_cell.angle_beta   90.00
_cell.angle_gamma   90.00
#
_symmetry.space_group_name_H-M   'P 1'
#
loop_
_entity.id
_entity.type
_entity.pdbx_description
1 polymer ?
#
loop_
_entity_poly.entity_id
_entity_poly.type
_entity_poly.pdbx_seq_one_letter_code
_entity_poly.pdbx_strand_id
1 'polypeptide(L)' 'MPLLACGPEVAHGRDLGLRASLSDIGQTVAANFGASIAHGASFLPQII' A
#
# COMPACT_ATOMS: atom_id res chain seq x y z
N MET A 1 -4.11 5.75 12.92
CA MET A 1 -3.53 4.40 13.01
C MET A 1 -2.19 4.42 12.28
N PRO A 2 -1.11 3.84 12.83
CA PRO A 2 0.16 3.73 12.13
C PRO A 2 0.13 2.64 11.06
N LEU A 3 0.91 2.81 10.00
CA LEU A 3 1.10 1.83 8.92
C LEU A 3 2.60 1.74 8.60
N LEU A 4 3.14 0.52 8.53
CA LEU A 4 4.50 0.22 8.13
C LEU A 4 4.46 -0.86 7.04
N ALA A 5 5.28 -0.69 6.00
CA ALA A 5 5.52 -1.70 4.98
C ALA A 5 6.98 -2.17 5.07
N CYS A 6 7.19 -3.48 5.10
CA CYS A 6 8.52 -4.08 5.17
C CYS A 6 8.59 -5.36 4.33
N GLY A 7 9.76 -5.61 3.75
CA GLY A 7 10.02 -6.77 2.92
C GLY A 7 11.39 -6.66 2.24
N PRO A 8 11.87 -7.74 1.61
CA PRO A 8 13.21 -7.77 1.00
C PRO A 8 13.38 -6.76 -0.13
N GLU A 9 12.31 -6.50 -0.88
CA GLU A 9 12.29 -5.60 -2.04
C GLU A 9 11.62 -4.25 -1.72
N VAL A 10 11.17 -4.05 -0.48
CA VAL A 10 10.47 -2.83 -0.09
C VAL A 10 11.46 -1.69 0.09
N ALA A 11 11.22 -0.57 -0.59
CA ALA A 11 12.01 0.65 -0.47
C ALA A 11 12.07 1.14 0.99
N HIS A 12 13.29 1.20 1.55
CA HIS A 12 13.50 1.60 2.94
C HIS A 12 13.25 3.09 3.18
N GLY A 13 12.62 3.41 4.32
CA GLY A 13 12.44 4.79 4.78
C GLY A 13 11.52 5.64 3.89
N ARG A 14 10.75 5.03 2.99
CA ARG A 14 9.81 5.75 2.12
C ARG A 14 8.62 6.27 2.92
N ASP A 15 8.33 7.56 2.76
CA ASP A 15 7.10 8.15 3.27
C ASP A 15 5.89 7.73 2.41
N LEU A 16 4.90 7.08 3.03
CA LEU A 16 3.65 6.65 2.39
C LEU A 16 2.55 7.72 2.47
N GLY A 17 2.85 8.84 3.12
CA GLY A 17 1.93 9.92 3.41
C GLY A 17 0.78 9.51 4.33
N LEU A 18 -0.18 10.42 4.48
CA LEU A 18 -1.43 10.12 5.16
C LEU A 18 -2.32 9.26 4.26
N ARG A 19 -2.66 8.05 4.73
CA ARG A 19 -3.64 7.19 4.06
C ARG A 19 -5.04 7.63 4.42
N ALA A 20 -5.86 7.92 3.41
CA ALA A 20 -7.21 8.44 3.60
C ALA A 20 -8.18 7.36 4.12
N SER A 21 -7.88 6.08 3.88
CA SER A 21 -8.70 4.95 4.30
C SER A 21 -7.87 3.71 4.61
N LEU A 22 -8.34 2.87 5.53
CA LEU A 22 -7.78 1.53 5.75
C LEU A 22 -7.92 0.63 4.50
N SER A 23 -8.88 0.93 3.62
CA SER A 23 -9.04 0.22 2.34
C SER A 23 -7.82 0.37 1.43
N ASP A 24 -6.96 1.37 1.65
CA ASP A 24 -5.70 1.54 0.90
C ASP A 24 -4.76 0.33 1.07
N ILE A 25 -4.80 -0.33 2.24
CA ILE A 25 -4.04 -1.56 2.50
C ILE A 25 -4.60 -2.69 1.64
N GLY A 26 -5.92 -2.89 1.68
CA GLY A 26 -6.59 -3.91 0.87
C GLY A 26 -6.40 -3.70 -0.63
N GLN A 27 -6.48 -2.45 -1.10
CA GLN A 27 -6.25 -2.11 -2.50
C GLN A 27 -4.79 -2.31 -2.91
N THR A 28 -3.83 -2.12 -1.99
CA THR A 28 -2.40 -2.41 -2.23
C THR A 28 -2.14 -3.91 -2.36
N VAL A 29 -2.75 -4.73 -1.48
CA VAL A 29 -2.72 -6.20 -1.61
C VAL A 29 -3.38 -6.64 -2.92
N ALA A 30 -4.56 -6.11 -3.25
CA ALA A 30 -5.25 -6.46 -4.49
C ALA A 30 -4.40 -6.14 -5.73
N ALA A 31 -3.80 -4.95 -5.78
CA ALA A 31 -2.93 -4.54 -6.88
C ALA A 31 -1.72 -5.49 -7.05
N ASN A 32 -1.13 -5.97 -5.95
CA ASN A 32 -0.01 -6.92 -5.99
C ASN A 32 -0.38 -8.26 -6.67
N PHE A 33 -1.65 -8.65 -6.62
CA PHE A 33 -2.16 -9.88 -7.24
C PHE A 33 -2.95 -9.64 -8.53
N GLY A 34 -2.85 -8.44 -9.13
CA GLY A 34 -3.57 -8.10 -10.36
C GLY A 34 -5.10 -7.97 -10.19
N ALA A 35 -5.57 -7.74 -8.96
CA ALA A 35 -6.97 -7.56 -8.61
C ALA A 35 -7.28 -6.11 -8.21
N SER A 36 -8.56 -5.82 -7.96
CA SER A 36 -9.01 -4.52 -7.43
C SER A 36 -10.21 -4.68 -6.49
N ILE A 37 -10.40 -3.72 -5.59
CA ILE A 37 -11.57 -3.61 -4.72
C ILE A 37 -12.26 -2.27 -4.95
N ALA A 38 -13.50 -2.12 -4.46
CA ALA A 38 -14.32 -0.95 -4.73
C ALA A 38 -13.77 0.37 -4.13
N HIS A 39 -12.95 0.29 -3.08
CA HIS A 39 -12.46 1.45 -2.34
C HIS A 39 -10.98 1.32 -2.00
N GLY A 40 -10.31 2.47 -1.91
CA GLY A 40 -8.91 2.58 -1.53
C GLY A 40 -8.01 2.95 -2.71
N ALA A 41 -6.82 3.45 -2.40
CA ALA A 41 -5.78 3.77 -3.35
C ALA A 41 -4.54 2.92 -3.03
N SER A 42 -4.03 2.19 -4.03
CA SER A 42 -2.81 1.40 -3.83
C SER A 42 -1.59 2.31 -3.61
N PHE A 43 -0.72 1.91 -2.69
CA PHE A 43 0.63 2.48 -2.53
C PHE A 43 1.72 1.52 -2.99
N LEU A 44 1.38 0.43 -3.67
CA LEU A 44 2.37 -0.54 -4.19
C LEU A 44 3.51 0.12 -5.00
N PRO A 45 3.24 1.07 -5.93
CA PRO A 45 4.30 1.73 -6.71
C PRO A 45 5.20 2.68 -5.89
N GLN A 46 4.84 2.93 -4.62
CA GLN A 46 5.64 3.75 -3.72
C GLN A 46 6.65 2.90 -2.96
N ILE A 47 6.41 1.58 -2.84
CA ILE A 47 7.20 0.66 -2.03
C ILE A 47 8.01 -0.36 -2.84
N ILE A 48 7.66 -0.61 -4.10
CA ILE A 48 8.43 -1.45 -5.05
C ILE A 48 8.94 -0.57 -6.18
#